data_AF-A0A1I0LX30-F1
#
_entry.id   AF-A0A1I0LX30-F1
#
_cell.length_a   1.000
_cell.length_b   1.000
_cell.length_c   1.000
_cell.angle_alpha   90.00
_cell.angle_beta   90.00
_cell.angle_gamma   90.00
#
_symmetry.space_group_name_H-M   'P 1'
#
loop_
_entity.id
_entity.type
_entity.pdbx_description
1 polymer ?
#
loop_
_entity_poly.entity_id
_entity_poly.type
_entity_poly.pdbx_seq_one_letter_code
_entity_poly.pdbx_strand_id
1 'polypeptide(L)'
;MKLNRLFSALVLMVLTIGMTSCDGEKDLIIIDGNLPIKTSTLYMVGDATPAGWDIGNPTALEATADDPLVFQWEGQLNTGEMKLCLSTGDWGAPFIRPTVNGTEISRTAINAAGFAMHAGDPDDKWKIVEAGKYRLTFDLRNWTMSTTFLGD
;
A
#
# COMPACT_ATOMS: atom_id res chain seq x y z
N MET A 1 -67.84 23.81 -39.25
CA MET A 1 -68.68 22.81 -38.56
C MET A 1 -68.14 22.64 -37.16
N LYS A 2 -68.86 23.11 -36.13
CA LYS A 2 -68.50 22.98 -34.71
C LYS A 2 -68.90 21.57 -34.25
N LEU A 3 -68.01 20.87 -33.53
CA LEU A 3 -68.41 19.68 -32.78
C LEU A 3 -67.83 19.76 -31.36
N ASN A 4 -68.68 20.22 -30.44
CA ASN A 4 -68.52 19.98 -29.01
C ASN A 4 -69.00 18.55 -28.70
N ARG A 5 -68.34 17.85 -27.77
CA ARG A 5 -68.97 17.28 -26.55
C ARG A 5 -68.06 16.31 -25.76
N LEU A 6 -67.71 16.78 -24.57
CA LEU A 6 -67.54 16.11 -23.26
C LEU A 6 -67.98 14.65 -23.12
N PHE A 7 -67.07 13.79 -22.66
CA PHE A 7 -67.22 12.58 -21.81
C PHE A 7 -65.77 12.19 -21.40
N SER A 8 -65.36 11.76 -20.22
CA SER A 8 -66.00 11.29 -18.99
C SER A 8 -64.91 11.36 -17.89
N ALA A 9 -65.31 11.61 -16.65
CA ALA A 9 -64.41 11.62 -15.50
C ALA A 9 -64.22 10.21 -14.91
N LEU A 10 -63.09 10.06 -14.20
CA LEU A 10 -62.76 9.05 -13.18
C LEU A 10 -62.12 7.74 -13.67
N VAL A 11 -60.90 7.43 -13.17
CA VAL A 11 -60.53 6.17 -12.47
C VAL A 11 -59.02 6.12 -12.14
N LEU A 12 -58.74 5.82 -10.85
CA LEU A 12 -57.58 5.17 -10.19
C LEU A 12 -56.14 5.75 -10.24
N MET A 13 -55.76 6.32 -9.07
CA MET A 13 -54.62 5.93 -8.22
C MET A 13 -53.48 5.09 -8.84
N VAL A 14 -52.27 5.68 -8.91
CA VAL A 14 -51.00 4.93 -8.89
C VAL A 14 -50.14 5.44 -7.73
N LEU A 15 -49.71 4.47 -6.93
CA LEU A 15 -48.87 4.53 -5.75
C LEU A 15 -47.40 4.76 -6.15
N THR A 16 -46.67 5.47 -5.27
CA THR A 16 -45.19 5.51 -5.08
C THR A 16 -44.36 6.06 -6.26
N ILE A 17 -43.24 6.76 -6.07
CA ILE A 17 -42.07 6.44 -5.24
C ILE A 17 -41.40 7.74 -4.78
N GLY A 18 -41.20 7.88 -3.48
CA GLY A 18 -40.23 8.82 -2.95
C GLY A 18 -38.83 8.31 -3.30
N MET A 19 -38.09 9.07 -4.09
CA MET A 19 -36.64 8.94 -4.16
C MET A 19 -36.07 10.27 -3.70
N THR A 20 -35.89 10.42 -2.39
CA THR A 20 -34.81 11.26 -1.90
C THR A 20 -33.53 10.54 -2.32
N SER A 21 -33.08 10.77 -3.56
CA SER A 21 -31.75 10.38 -3.97
C SER A 21 -30.81 11.27 -3.18
N CYS A 22 -30.36 10.79 -2.01
CA CYS A 22 -29.12 11.27 -1.41
C CYS A 22 -27.99 10.75 -2.30
N ASP A 23 -27.91 11.25 -3.53
CA ASP A 23 -26.75 11.08 -4.38
C ASP A 23 -25.67 12.00 -3.81
N GLY A 24 -24.91 11.46 -2.86
CA GLY A 24 -23.56 11.95 -2.63
C GLY A 24 -22.78 11.68 -3.90
N GLU A 25 -22.81 12.64 -4.84
CA GLU A 25 -21.91 12.70 -5.98
C GLU A 25 -20.49 12.57 -5.43
N LYS A 26 -19.86 11.42 -5.70
CA LYS A 26 -18.47 11.21 -5.31
C LYS A 26 -17.62 11.94 -6.33
N ASP A 27 -17.09 13.09 -5.93
CA ASP A 27 -16.10 13.81 -6.72
C ASP A 27 -14.99 12.86 -7.17
N LEU A 28 -14.77 12.79 -8.49
CA LEU A 28 -13.68 12.03 -9.07
C LEU A 28 -12.36 12.71 -8.70
N ILE A 29 -11.64 12.13 -7.74
CA ILE A 29 -10.27 12.54 -7.43
C ILE A 29 -9.37 12.00 -8.54
N ILE A 30 -8.88 12.88 -9.41
CA ILE A 30 -7.80 12.57 -10.36
C ILE A 30 -6.51 12.50 -9.56
N ILE A 31 -5.88 11.32 -9.52
CA ILE A 31 -4.58 11.13 -8.87
C ILE A 31 -3.49 11.29 -9.94
N ASP A 32 -2.72 12.36 -9.85
CA ASP A 32 -1.49 12.52 -10.60
C ASP A 32 -0.37 11.74 -9.90
N GLY A 33 -0.09 10.51 -10.33
CA GLY A 33 0.99 9.67 -9.79
C GLY A 33 0.65 8.18 -9.68
N ASN A 34 1.47 7.44 -8.92
CA ASN A 34 1.21 6.02 -8.66
C ASN A 34 -0.02 5.86 -7.76
N LEU A 35 -0.87 4.89 -8.10
CA LEU A 35 -1.95 4.48 -7.22
C LEU A 35 -1.39 3.85 -5.94
N PRO A 36 -2.05 4.02 -4.78
CA PRO A 36 -1.66 3.33 -3.55
C PRO A 36 -1.56 1.81 -3.72
N ILE A 37 -0.53 1.20 -3.16
CA ILE A 37 -0.41 -0.26 -3.11
C ILE A 37 -1.34 -0.78 -2.02
N LYS A 38 -2.47 -1.33 -2.42
CA LYS A 38 -3.47 -1.88 -1.48
C LYS A 38 -3.12 -3.32 -1.12
N THR A 39 -2.79 -3.53 0.14
CA THR A 39 -2.52 -4.86 0.72
C THR A 39 -2.86 -4.83 2.21
N SER A 40 -3.20 -5.99 2.77
CA SER A 40 -3.31 -6.19 4.22
C SER A 40 -2.03 -6.77 4.84
N THR A 41 -1.04 -7.10 4.01
CA THR A 41 0.17 -7.81 4.40
C THR A 41 1.39 -7.19 3.75
N LEU A 42 2.47 -7.11 4.52
CA LEU A 42 3.78 -6.69 4.04
C LEU A 42 4.84 -7.48 4.81
N TYR A 43 5.82 -7.99 4.08
CA TYR A 43 6.91 -8.77 4.64
C TYR A 43 8.24 -8.30 4.09
N MET A 44 9.32 -8.57 4.83
CA MET A 44 10.69 -8.41 4.37
C MET A 44 11.44 -9.74 4.37
N VAL A 45 12.32 -9.87 3.39
CA VAL A 45 13.29 -10.96 3.24
C VAL A 45 14.65 -10.39 2.91
N GLY A 46 15.70 -11.13 3.26
CA GLY A 46 17.09 -10.73 3.09
C GLY A 46 17.95 -11.23 4.23
N ASP A 47 19.24 -11.45 4.00
CA ASP A 47 20.19 -11.90 5.03
C ASP A 47 20.39 -10.87 6.17
N ALA A 48 20.04 -9.60 5.93
CA ALA A 48 19.94 -8.59 6.98
C ALA A 48 18.75 -8.81 7.94
N THR A 49 17.70 -9.51 7.49
CA THR A 49 16.41 -9.62 8.20
C THR A 49 16.36 -10.88 9.09
N PRO A 50 15.52 -10.92 10.14
CA PRO A 50 15.43 -12.07 11.05
C PRO A 50 15.14 -13.42 10.39
N ALA A 51 14.31 -13.43 9.34
CA ALA A 51 13.93 -14.63 8.60
C ALA A 51 14.90 -14.97 7.45
N GLY A 52 15.93 -14.15 7.20
CA GLY A 52 16.82 -14.37 6.06
C GLY A 52 16.06 -14.35 4.73
N TRP A 53 16.46 -15.22 3.80
CA TRP A 53 15.80 -15.43 2.51
C TRP A 53 14.66 -16.47 2.55
N ASP A 54 14.09 -16.77 3.72
CA ASP A 54 12.92 -17.66 3.82
C ASP A 54 11.64 -16.94 3.37
N ILE A 55 11.26 -17.12 2.10
CA ILE A 55 10.02 -16.55 1.56
C ILE A 55 8.77 -17.32 2.02
N GLY A 56 8.92 -18.55 2.53
CA GLY A 56 7.81 -19.34 3.04
C GLY A 56 7.32 -18.81 4.38
N ASN A 57 8.23 -18.24 5.17
CA ASN A 57 7.94 -17.63 6.47
C ASN A 57 8.75 -16.33 6.68
N PRO A 58 8.50 -15.27 5.87
CA PRO A 58 9.28 -14.04 5.90
C PRO A 58 8.95 -13.18 7.12
N THR A 59 9.77 -12.16 7.40
CA THR A 59 9.55 -11.29 8.56
C THR A 59 8.40 -10.32 8.28
N ALA A 60 7.32 -10.40 9.05
CA ALA A 60 6.15 -9.53 8.88
C ALA A 60 6.38 -8.11 9.40
N LEU A 61 5.82 -7.14 8.69
CA LEU A 61 5.62 -5.77 9.15
C LEU A 61 4.14 -5.58 9.52
N GLU A 62 3.87 -4.72 10.49
CA GLU A 62 2.52 -4.46 10.97
C GLU A 62 2.01 -3.13 10.44
N ALA A 63 0.74 -3.09 10.01
CA ALA A 63 0.10 -1.84 9.67
C ALA A 63 -0.07 -0.96 10.92
N THR A 64 0.11 0.35 10.78
CA THR A 64 -0.15 1.29 11.86
C THR A 64 -1.64 1.38 12.16
N ALA A 65 -1.99 1.74 13.40
CA ALA A 65 -3.38 1.93 13.79
C ALA A 65 -4.05 3.11 13.06
N ASP A 66 -3.27 4.12 12.69
CA ASP A 66 -3.76 5.37 12.11
C ASP A 66 -3.96 5.28 10.59
N ASP A 67 -3.09 4.57 9.87
CA ASP A 67 -3.24 4.33 8.43
C ASP A 67 -2.90 2.86 8.08
N PRO A 68 -3.86 2.07 7.56
CA PRO A 68 -3.63 0.68 7.19
C PRO A 68 -2.70 0.49 5.97
N LEU A 69 -2.32 1.59 5.28
CA LEU A 69 -1.33 1.57 4.21
C LEU A 69 0.07 2.03 4.65
N VAL A 70 0.24 2.33 5.94
CA VAL A 70 1.55 2.59 6.53
C VAL A 70 1.94 1.40 7.38
N PHE A 71 3.03 0.73 7.02
CA PHE A 71 3.54 -0.45 7.72
C PHE A 71 4.81 -0.11 8.48
N GLN A 72 4.97 -0.69 9.66
CA GLN A 72 6.12 -0.51 10.51
C GLN A 72 6.67 -1.83 11.01
N TRP A 73 7.97 -1.83 11.24
CA TRP A 73 8.64 -2.89 11.96
C TRP A 73 9.78 -2.34 12.79
N GLU A 74 9.94 -2.89 13.98
CA GLU A 74 11.06 -2.61 14.85
C GLU A 74 11.77 -3.89 15.26
N GLY A 75 13.09 -3.90 15.17
CA GLY A 75 13.89 -5.04 15.58
C GLY A 75 15.33 -4.94 15.12
N GLN A 76 16.06 -6.04 15.35
CA GLN A 76 17.47 -6.13 14.96
C GLN A 76 17.63 -6.45 13.48
N LEU A 77 18.45 -5.66 12.78
CA LEU A 77 18.96 -5.98 11.46
C LEU A 77 20.44 -6.30 11.54
N ASN A 78 20.86 -7.30 10.76
CA ASN A 78 22.26 -7.59 10.50
C ASN A 78 22.76 -6.78 9.29
N THR A 79 24.07 -6.71 9.08
CA THR A 79 24.62 -6.26 7.80
C THR A 79 24.21 -7.24 6.70
N GLY A 80 23.76 -6.72 5.56
CA GLY A 80 23.26 -7.56 4.47
C GLY A 80 22.34 -6.78 3.54
N GLU A 81 21.50 -7.49 2.81
CA GLU A 81 20.53 -6.96 1.87
C GLU A 81 19.11 -7.23 2.34
N MET A 82 18.15 -6.43 1.87
CA MET A 82 16.72 -6.72 2.02
C MET A 82 15.86 -6.18 0.87
N LYS A 83 14.71 -6.82 0.68
CA LYS A 83 13.57 -6.35 -0.15
C LYS A 83 12.26 -6.85 0.45
N LEU A 84 11.13 -6.33 -0.04
CA LEU A 84 9.82 -6.59 0.55
C LEU A 84 8.88 -7.31 -0.42
N CYS A 85 8.10 -8.25 0.10
CA CYS A 85 7.03 -8.92 -0.64
C CYS A 85 5.68 -8.69 0.03
N LEU A 86 4.61 -8.77 -0.77
CA LEU A 86 3.23 -8.68 -0.26
C LEU A 86 2.66 -10.04 0.10
N SER A 87 3.25 -11.12 -0.41
CA SER A 87 2.82 -12.51 -0.23
C SER A 87 4.00 -13.42 0.07
N THR A 88 3.72 -14.51 0.78
CA THR A 88 4.67 -15.58 1.09
C THR A 88 4.75 -16.59 -0.06
N GLY A 89 5.89 -17.25 -0.21
CA GLY A 89 6.08 -18.42 -1.09
C GLY A 89 6.26 -18.15 -2.58
N ASP A 90 6.13 -16.90 -3.05
CA ASP A 90 6.16 -16.59 -4.49
C ASP A 90 7.27 -15.59 -4.85
N TRP A 91 8.35 -16.10 -5.45
CA TRP A 91 9.45 -15.29 -5.98
C TRP A 91 9.14 -14.61 -7.32
N GLY A 92 8.08 -15.03 -8.02
CA GLY A 92 7.62 -14.43 -9.27
C GLY A 92 6.71 -13.22 -9.05
N ALA A 93 6.22 -13.01 -7.83
CA ALA A 93 5.44 -11.84 -7.46
C ALA A 93 6.28 -10.54 -7.56
N PRO A 94 5.64 -9.37 -7.71
CA PRO A 94 6.34 -8.10 -7.58
C PRO A 94 6.80 -7.84 -6.14
N PHE A 95 8.01 -7.30 -6.01
CA PHE A 95 8.62 -6.91 -4.73
C PHE A 95 8.74 -5.39 -4.63
N ILE A 96 8.59 -4.86 -3.43
CA ILE A 96 8.96 -3.48 -3.09
C ILE A 96 10.48 -3.42 -2.86
N ARG A 97 11.13 -2.46 -3.52
CA ARG A 97 12.59 -2.36 -3.70
C ARG A 97 13.05 -0.89 -3.73
N PRO A 98 14.32 -0.56 -3.44
CA PRO A 98 14.80 0.81 -3.65
C PRO A 98 14.78 1.16 -5.14
N THR A 99 14.75 2.45 -5.44
CA THR A 99 14.89 2.96 -6.83
C THR A 99 16.30 2.85 -7.37
N VAL A 100 17.29 2.72 -6.49
CA VAL A 100 18.70 2.51 -6.81
C VAL A 100 19.21 1.32 -6.03
N ASN A 101 19.72 0.29 -6.73
CA ASN A 101 20.28 -0.89 -6.09
C ASN A 101 21.37 -0.54 -5.08
N GLY A 102 21.39 -1.23 -3.94
CA GLY A 102 22.40 -1.03 -2.91
C GLY A 102 22.26 0.28 -2.15
N THR A 103 21.10 0.96 -2.24
CA THR A 103 20.80 2.11 -1.37
C THR A 103 21.03 1.70 0.08
N GLU A 104 21.97 2.38 0.73
CA GLU A 104 22.45 2.00 2.05
C GLU A 104 21.49 2.41 3.15
N ILE A 105 21.28 1.51 4.11
CA ILE A 105 20.64 1.77 5.39
C ILE A 105 21.73 1.67 6.46
N SER A 106 21.98 2.81 7.11
CA SER A 106 23.01 3.00 8.14
C SER A 106 22.38 3.62 9.38
N ARG A 107 23.20 4.06 10.34
CA ARG A 107 22.75 4.84 11.49
C ARG A 107 22.08 6.18 11.11
N THR A 108 22.31 6.68 9.89
CA THR A 108 21.69 7.91 9.39
C THR A 108 20.26 7.63 8.92
N ALA A 109 19.29 8.39 9.46
CA ALA A 109 17.89 8.25 9.09
C ALA A 109 17.64 8.59 7.62
N ILE A 110 16.88 7.73 6.94
CA ILE A 110 16.26 8.01 5.65
C ILE A 110 14.87 8.56 5.92
N ASN A 111 14.52 9.68 5.29
CA ASN A 111 13.22 10.32 5.45
C ASN A 111 12.48 10.32 4.10
N ALA A 112 11.38 9.56 4.04
CA ALA A 112 10.45 9.50 2.91
C ALA A 112 11.12 9.32 1.53
N ALA A 113 12.11 8.42 1.43
CA ALA A 113 12.73 8.09 0.16
C ALA A 113 11.78 7.24 -0.71
N GLY A 114 11.68 7.57 -2.00
CA GLY A 114 10.86 6.82 -2.94
C GLY A 114 11.34 5.38 -3.15
N PHE A 115 10.40 4.46 -3.32
CA PHE A 115 10.67 3.07 -3.67
C PHE A 115 9.99 2.67 -5.00
N ALA A 116 10.38 1.53 -5.55
CA ALA A 116 9.77 0.93 -6.73
C ALA A 116 9.11 -0.42 -6.38
N MET A 117 8.23 -0.91 -7.26
CA MET A 117 7.64 -2.23 -7.14
C MET A 117 7.55 -2.92 -8.50
N HIS A 118 8.20 -4.07 -8.63
CA HIS A 118 8.22 -4.86 -9.87
C HIS A 118 8.66 -6.30 -9.60
N ALA A 119 8.38 -7.19 -10.56
CA ALA A 119 8.81 -8.58 -10.53
C ALA A 119 10.11 -8.77 -11.32
N GLY A 120 10.87 -9.80 -10.99
CA GLY A 120 12.09 -10.18 -11.72
C GLY A 120 13.21 -9.14 -11.62
N ASP A 121 13.96 -8.98 -12.70
CA ASP A 121 15.13 -8.11 -12.81
C ASP A 121 14.76 -6.65 -13.20
N PRO A 122 15.55 -5.65 -12.76
CA PRO A 122 16.68 -5.78 -11.85
C PRO A 122 16.25 -6.19 -10.42
N ASP A 123 16.98 -7.08 -9.78
CA ASP A 123 16.66 -7.50 -8.40
C ASP A 123 17.25 -6.53 -7.37
N ASP A 124 16.79 -5.28 -7.41
CA ASP A 124 17.30 -4.21 -6.56
C ASP A 124 16.97 -4.42 -5.08
N LYS A 125 17.92 -4.13 -4.21
CA LYS A 125 17.82 -4.35 -2.76
C LYS A 125 18.41 -3.19 -1.97
N TRP A 126 17.83 -2.92 -0.81
CA TRP A 126 18.50 -2.07 0.18
C TRP A 126 19.68 -2.83 0.78
N LYS A 127 20.73 -2.11 1.16
CA LYS A 127 21.91 -2.69 1.81
C LYS A 127 22.06 -2.14 3.22
N ILE A 128 21.86 -2.97 4.24
CA ILE A 128 22.14 -2.62 5.61
C ILE A 128 23.67 -2.69 5.80
N VAL A 129 24.30 -1.55 6.08
CA VAL A 129 25.76 -1.45 6.22
C VAL A 129 26.23 -1.45 7.66
N GLU A 130 25.33 -1.21 8.62
CA GLU A 130 25.59 -1.27 10.05
C GLU A 130 24.51 -2.10 10.74
N ALA A 131 24.91 -3.13 11.48
CA ALA A 131 23.98 -3.90 12.29
C ALA A 131 23.46 -3.06 13.48
N GLY A 132 22.24 -3.35 13.92
CA GLY A 132 21.63 -2.65 15.05
C GLY A 132 20.12 -2.78 15.07
N LYS A 133 19.49 -2.13 16.04
CA LYS A 133 18.05 -2.03 16.15
C LYS A 133 17.54 -0.86 15.31
N TYR A 134 16.56 -1.12 14.45
CA TYR A 134 15.96 -0.13 13.57
C TYR A 134 14.44 -0.07 13.75
N ARG A 135 13.87 1.08 13.44
CA ARG A 135 12.48 1.22 12.98
C ARG A 135 12.48 1.41 11.48
N LEU A 136 11.76 0.56 10.77
CA LEU A 136 11.46 0.71 9.35
C LEU A 136 10.02 1.17 9.21
N THR A 137 9.75 2.10 8.30
CA THR A 137 8.39 2.54 7.96
C THR A 137 8.22 2.57 6.46
N PHE A 138 7.16 1.94 5.95
CA PHE A 138 6.81 1.92 4.53
C PHE A 138 5.42 2.51 4.36
N ASP A 139 5.34 3.63 3.66
CA ASP A 139 4.11 4.29 3.27
C ASP A 139 3.74 3.84 1.86
N LEU A 140 2.80 2.90 1.77
CA LEU A 140 2.33 2.31 0.52
C LEU A 140 1.36 3.22 -0.24
N ARG A 141 0.88 4.28 0.40
CA ARG A 141 0.05 5.30 -0.23
C ARG A 141 0.90 6.26 -1.04
N ASN A 142 2.00 6.72 -0.44
CA ASN A 142 2.90 7.71 -1.03
C ASN A 142 4.13 7.10 -1.69
N TRP A 143 4.28 5.77 -1.67
CA TRP A 143 5.42 5.05 -2.24
C TRP A 143 6.76 5.47 -1.64
N THR A 144 6.79 5.68 -0.33
CA THR A 144 8.00 6.10 0.38
C THR A 144 8.37 5.19 1.53
N MET A 145 9.65 5.20 1.88
CA MET A 145 10.17 4.48 3.04
C MET A 145 11.03 5.40 3.91
N SER A 146 11.03 5.13 5.21
CA SER A 146 11.86 5.84 6.20
C SER A 146 12.53 4.85 7.16
N THR A 147 13.69 5.25 7.68
CA THR A 147 14.44 4.48 8.68
C THR A 147 14.75 5.33 9.91
N THR A 148 14.83 4.70 11.07
CA THR A 148 15.40 5.30 12.28
C THR A 148 16.26 4.27 12.99
N PHE A 149 17.50 4.62 13.29
CA PHE A 149 18.37 3.82 14.14
C PHE A 149 17.99 4.02 15.61
N LEU A 150 17.80 2.93 16.34
CA LEU A 150 17.30 2.92 17.72
C LEU A 150 18.38 2.54 18.74
N GLY A 151 19.52 1.99 18.30
CA GLY A 151 20.61 1.56 19.17
C GLY A 151 21.25 0.26 18.68
N ASP A 152 22.36 -0.12 19.32
CA ASP A 152 23.03 -1.41 19.09
C ASP A 152 22.38 -2.55 19.88
#